data_AF-A0A1V5RB39-F1
#
_entry.id   AF-A0A1V5RB39-F1
#
_cell.length_a   1.000
_cell.length_b   1.000
_cell.length_c   1.000
_cell.angle_alpha   90.00
_cell.angle_beta   90.00
_cell.angle_gamma   90.00
#
_symmetry.space_group_name_H-M   'P 1'
#
loop_
_entity.id
_entity.type
_entity.pdbx_description
1 polymer ?
#
loop_
_entity_poly.entity_id
_entity_poly.type
_entity_poly.pdbx_seq_one_letter_code
_entity_poly.pdbx_strand_id
1 'polypeptide(L)'
;MRKLGLGITNADLYRIISFTPSYQATFLERAVFDAVNAERAKNGRTVLIWNDELAAVAREHSQDLAKENEQYTGIGYSCDYPLIHHEGTSFGFYNSERLNNRGVYYFSKSGENIALIPEARYKVSFIANDPAKTEVENCGTLVSGMDSSFKTAIEEAKNDAEKLNILQAEVNKRIKLFQQAKTVNVVDVSWFSTDDLVGSTVNGWMNSEGHRRNILDSDYTESGLGIASINGYMIATQVFIRRASCGFETGPCCEKIGYYPYCFTPLTCQDRTCR
;
A
#
# COMPACT_ATOMS: atom_id res chain seq x y z
N MET A 1 -23.29 10.83 -35.43
CA MET A 1 -22.03 10.66 -34.65
C MET A 1 -21.63 12.03 -34.14
N ARG A 2 -21.57 12.26 -32.82
CA ARG A 2 -21.17 13.57 -32.27
C ARG A 2 -19.66 13.70 -32.36
N LYS A 3 -19.15 14.73 -33.04
CA LYS A 3 -17.76 15.18 -32.86
C LYS A 3 -17.67 15.83 -31.48
N LEU A 4 -17.33 15.06 -30.46
CA LEU A 4 -16.83 15.62 -29.21
C LEU A 4 -15.42 16.15 -29.48
N GLY A 5 -15.17 17.41 -29.15
CA GLY A 5 -13.88 18.08 -29.32
C GLY A 5 -12.85 17.65 -28.29
N LEU A 6 -12.67 16.34 -28.13
CA LEU A 6 -11.64 15.74 -27.28
C LEU A 6 -10.44 15.41 -28.18
N GLY A 7 -9.26 15.93 -27.83
CA GLY A 7 -8.02 15.74 -28.57
C GLY A 7 -7.43 14.32 -28.51
N ILE A 8 -8.21 13.36 -28.02
CA ILE A 8 -7.82 11.98 -27.78
C ILE A 8 -8.62 11.12 -28.74
N THR A 9 -7.96 10.48 -29.71
CA THR A 9 -8.61 9.43 -30.50
C THR A 9 -8.67 8.14 -29.68
N ASN A 10 -9.56 7.21 -30.04
CA ASN A 10 -9.54 5.88 -29.43
C ASN A 10 -8.15 5.21 -29.58
N ALA A 11 -7.39 5.53 -30.63
CA ALA A 11 -6.04 4.99 -30.83
C ALA A 11 -5.01 5.55 -29.83
N ASP A 12 -5.20 6.76 -29.30
CA ASP A 12 -4.34 7.36 -28.28
C ASP A 12 -4.62 6.77 -26.91
N LEU A 13 -5.90 6.54 -26.58
CA LEU A 13 -6.31 5.74 -25.42
C LEU A 13 -5.76 4.31 -25.50
N TYR A 14 -5.91 3.64 -26.65
CA TYR A 14 -5.32 2.31 -26.85
C TYR A 14 -3.80 2.32 -26.73
N ARG A 15 -3.10 3.37 -27.19
CA ARG A 15 -1.65 3.50 -27.01
C ARG A 15 -1.28 3.59 -25.53
N ILE A 16 -1.87 4.53 -24.78
CA ILE A 16 -1.60 4.72 -23.35
C ILE A 16 -1.81 3.41 -22.58
N ILE A 17 -2.92 2.71 -22.84
CA ILE A 17 -3.25 1.42 -22.20
C ILE A 17 -2.31 0.29 -22.68
N SER A 18 -1.89 0.28 -23.95
CA SER A 18 -1.01 -0.76 -24.50
C SER A 18 0.47 -0.66 -24.09
N PHE A 19 0.89 0.49 -23.55
CA PHE A 19 2.26 0.74 -23.10
C PHE A 19 2.42 0.73 -21.57
N THR A 20 1.36 0.50 -20.79
CA THR A 20 1.47 0.21 -19.35
C THR A 20 2.39 -0.99 -19.15
N PRO A 21 3.52 -0.85 -18.43
CA PRO A 21 4.42 -1.96 -18.16
C PRO A 21 3.68 -3.04 -17.36
N SER A 22 3.77 -4.29 -17.81
CA SER A 22 3.43 -5.42 -16.95
C SER A 22 4.58 -5.63 -15.96
N TYR A 23 4.57 -4.87 -14.86
CA TYR A 23 5.49 -5.10 -13.77
C TYR A 23 5.26 -6.52 -13.22
N GLN A 24 6.32 -7.31 -13.11
CA GLN A 24 6.23 -8.59 -12.42
C GLN A 24 6.11 -8.31 -10.92
N ALA A 25 4.89 -8.28 -10.41
CA ALA A 25 4.60 -7.89 -9.03
C ALA A 25 5.47 -8.65 -8.01
N THR A 26 5.65 -9.96 -8.18
CA THR A 26 6.51 -10.78 -7.30
C THR A 26 7.99 -10.44 -7.37
N PHE A 27 8.50 -9.97 -8.51
CA PHE A 27 9.87 -9.47 -8.61
C PHE A 27 10.01 -8.12 -7.91
N LEU A 28 9.06 -7.22 -8.14
CA LEU A 28 9.05 -5.88 -7.54
C LEU A 28 8.87 -5.95 -6.01
N GLU A 29 8.04 -6.88 -5.53
CA GLU A 29 7.86 -7.18 -4.10
C GLU A 29 9.19 -7.55 -3.41
N ARG A 30 9.98 -8.40 -4.07
CA ARG A 30 11.30 -8.82 -3.58
C ARG A 30 12.32 -7.69 -3.68
N ALA A 31 12.32 -6.92 -4.76
CA ALA A 31 13.22 -5.77 -4.92
C ALA A 31 12.98 -4.68 -3.85
N VAL A 32 11.73 -4.37 -3.51
CA VAL A 32 11.40 -3.45 -2.39
C VAL A 32 11.85 -4.04 -1.05
N PHE A 33 11.58 -5.33 -0.79
CA PHE A 33 12.02 -5.99 0.44
C PHE A 33 13.55 -5.99 0.61
N ASP A 34 14.30 -6.30 -0.45
CA ASP A 34 15.76 -6.30 -0.43
C ASP A 34 16.32 -4.89 -0.21
N ALA A 35 15.69 -3.85 -0.79
CA ALA A 35 16.03 -2.46 -0.54
C ALA A 35 15.72 -1.99 0.91
N VAL A 36 14.62 -2.46 1.51
CA VAL A 36 14.34 -2.25 2.95
C VAL A 36 15.40 -2.93 3.81
N ASN A 37 15.84 -4.14 3.44
CA ASN A 37 16.92 -4.84 4.13
C ASN A 37 18.28 -4.15 3.97
N ALA A 38 18.56 -3.50 2.83
CA ALA A 38 19.74 -2.65 2.65
C ALA A 38 19.72 -1.44 3.61
N GLU A 39 18.58 -0.75 3.76
CA GLU A 39 18.44 0.32 4.77
C GLU A 39 18.55 -0.20 6.20
N ARG A 40 18.03 -1.39 6.51
CA ARG A 40 18.24 -2.03 7.83
C ARG A 40 19.73 -2.28 8.10
N ALA A 41 20.45 -2.91 7.18
CA ALA A 41 21.88 -3.19 7.32
C ALA A 41 22.71 -1.90 7.48
N LYS A 42 22.43 -0.87 6.68
CA LYS A 42 23.03 0.48 6.75
C LYS A 42 22.81 1.17 8.10
N ASN A 43 21.71 0.87 8.78
CA ASN A 43 21.38 1.36 10.13
C ASN A 43 21.75 0.37 11.25
N GLY A 44 22.60 -0.64 10.98
CA GLY A 44 23.07 -1.60 11.98
C GLY A 44 21.99 -2.53 12.52
N ARG A 45 20.92 -2.77 11.75
CA ARG A 45 19.83 -3.71 12.10
C ARG A 45 20.02 -5.04 11.38
N THR A 46 19.68 -6.13 12.06
CA THR A 46 19.57 -7.47 11.45
C THR A 46 18.57 -7.43 10.30
N VAL A 47 18.93 -7.99 9.16
CA VAL A 47 18.02 -8.14 8.01
C VAL A 47 16.82 -9.03 8.38
N LEU A 48 15.66 -8.70 7.84
CA LEU A 48 14.43 -9.48 7.97
C LEU A 48 14.51 -10.70 7.07
N ILE A 49 13.89 -11.80 7.49
CA ILE A 49 13.67 -12.99 6.67
C ILE A 49 12.38 -12.80 5.86
N TRP A 50 12.41 -13.16 4.58
CA TRP A 50 11.24 -13.12 3.71
C TRP A 50 10.23 -14.20 4.12
N ASN A 51 8.95 -13.84 4.18
CA ASN A 51 7.87 -14.76 4.52
C ASN A 51 6.73 -14.65 3.49
N ASP A 52 6.46 -15.75 2.79
CA ASP A 52 5.44 -15.84 1.74
C ASP A 52 4.01 -15.74 2.26
N GLU A 53 3.74 -16.15 3.51
CA GLU A 53 2.42 -16.04 4.16
C GLU A 53 2.09 -14.57 4.44
N LEU A 54 3.08 -13.80 4.91
CA LEU A 54 2.96 -12.34 5.08
C LEU A 54 2.81 -11.63 3.74
N ALA A 55 3.54 -12.06 2.71
CA ALA A 55 3.45 -11.50 1.37
C ALA A 55 2.06 -11.76 0.75
N ALA A 56 1.45 -12.93 0.99
CA ALA A 56 0.09 -13.23 0.57
C ALA A 56 -0.93 -12.30 1.25
N VAL A 57 -0.89 -12.19 2.58
CA VAL A 57 -1.76 -11.29 3.36
C VAL A 57 -1.62 -9.83 2.92
N ALA A 58 -0.38 -9.37 2.75
CA ALA A 58 -0.08 -8.02 2.29
C ALA A 58 -0.65 -7.77 0.89
N ARG A 59 -0.52 -8.74 -0.03
CA ARG A 59 -0.98 -8.61 -1.42
C ARG A 59 -2.49 -8.58 -1.53
N GLU A 60 -3.21 -9.39 -0.74
CA GLU A 60 -4.67 -9.30 -0.66
C GLU A 60 -5.10 -7.90 -0.19
N HIS A 61 -4.43 -7.33 0.83
CA HIS A 61 -4.75 -5.97 1.29
C HIS A 61 -4.43 -4.90 0.24
N SER A 62 -3.28 -4.97 -0.45
CA SER A 62 -2.98 -4.07 -1.56
C SER A 62 -4.00 -4.18 -2.71
N GLN A 63 -4.50 -5.39 -2.99
CA GLN A 63 -5.53 -5.63 -4.02
C GLN A 63 -6.89 -5.02 -3.65
N ASP A 64 -7.29 -5.09 -2.37
CA ASP A 64 -8.52 -4.42 -1.91
C ASP A 64 -8.40 -2.90 -2.01
N LEU A 65 -7.28 -2.32 -1.54
CA LEU A 65 -7.00 -0.89 -1.70
C LEU A 65 -6.99 -0.48 -3.19
N ALA A 66 -6.38 -1.28 -4.06
CA ALA A 66 -6.37 -1.04 -5.50
C ALA A 66 -7.79 -1.05 -6.11
N LYS A 67 -8.62 -2.03 -5.73
CA LYS A 67 -10.02 -2.13 -6.16
C LYS A 67 -10.89 -0.97 -5.66
N GLU A 68 -10.61 -0.43 -4.47
CA GLU A 68 -11.26 0.80 -4.03
C GLU A 68 -10.86 1.98 -4.93
N ASN A 69 -9.56 2.14 -5.21
CA ASN A 69 -9.01 3.24 -6.04
C ASN A 69 -9.47 3.21 -7.51
N GLU A 70 -9.88 2.06 -8.05
CA GLU A 70 -10.40 1.90 -9.42
C GLU A 70 -11.49 2.93 -9.79
N GLN A 71 -12.31 3.33 -8.82
CA GLN A 71 -13.48 4.21 -9.04
C GLN A 71 -13.18 5.71 -8.94
N TYR A 72 -11.96 6.10 -8.54
CA TYR A 72 -11.61 7.51 -8.30
C TYR A 72 -10.17 7.89 -8.70
N THR A 73 -9.59 7.13 -9.63
CA THR A 73 -8.27 7.36 -10.24
C THR A 73 -8.33 7.01 -11.74
N GLY A 74 -7.50 7.63 -12.58
CA GLY A 74 -7.39 7.35 -14.00
C GLY A 74 -6.47 8.33 -14.75
N ILE A 75 -5.52 7.78 -15.53
CA ILE A 75 -4.75 8.58 -16.48
C ILE A 75 -5.70 9.19 -17.53
N GLY A 76 -5.58 10.50 -17.76
CA GLY A 76 -6.41 11.23 -18.72
C GLY A 76 -7.54 12.06 -18.10
N TYR A 77 -7.60 12.16 -16.77
CA TYR A 77 -8.50 13.05 -16.04
C TYR A 77 -7.75 14.25 -15.44
N SER A 78 -8.48 15.32 -15.14
CA SER A 78 -7.96 16.56 -14.56
C SER A 78 -7.56 16.43 -13.10
N CYS A 79 -8.09 15.45 -12.39
CA CYS A 79 -7.68 15.14 -11.02
C CYS A 79 -8.02 13.69 -10.67
N ASP A 80 -7.04 13.01 -10.06
CA ASP A 80 -7.20 11.73 -9.38
C ASP A 80 -7.35 11.98 -7.88
N TYR A 81 -8.06 11.11 -7.18
CA TYR A 81 -8.28 11.24 -5.73
C TYR A 81 -7.76 10.03 -4.94
N PRO A 82 -6.53 9.54 -5.21
CA PRO A 82 -6.04 8.27 -4.68
C PRO A 82 -6.06 8.25 -3.14
N LEU A 83 -6.40 7.10 -2.55
CA LEU A 83 -6.53 6.93 -1.11
C LEU A 83 -5.89 5.63 -0.67
N ILE A 84 -5.11 5.67 0.41
CA ILE A 84 -4.68 4.49 1.15
C ILE A 84 -4.99 4.68 2.63
N HIS A 85 -5.30 3.56 3.29
CA HIS A 85 -5.67 3.46 4.69
C HIS A 85 -5.24 2.09 5.22
N HIS A 86 -5.14 1.93 6.55
CA HIS A 86 -4.66 0.70 7.18
C HIS A 86 -5.80 -0.30 7.45
N GLU A 87 -7.03 0.19 7.38
CA GLU A 87 -8.25 -0.54 7.64
C GLU A 87 -8.55 -1.55 6.50
N GLY A 88 -8.92 -2.78 6.85
CA GLY A 88 -9.33 -3.78 5.87
C GLY A 88 -10.84 -3.97 5.82
N THR A 89 -11.41 -4.05 4.63
CA THR A 89 -12.87 -4.08 4.41
C THR A 89 -13.41 -5.48 4.08
N SER A 90 -12.54 -6.48 3.97
CA SER A 90 -12.76 -7.76 3.28
C SER A 90 -12.48 -9.01 4.14
N PHE A 91 -11.31 -9.09 4.78
CA PHE A 91 -10.84 -10.26 5.54
C PHE A 91 -10.17 -9.94 6.89
N GLY A 92 -10.38 -8.73 7.42
CA GLY A 92 -9.89 -8.30 8.74
C GLY A 92 -9.66 -6.80 8.78
N PHE A 93 -10.17 -6.12 9.81
CA PHE A 93 -10.13 -4.66 9.90
C PHE A 93 -8.72 -4.17 10.23
N TYR A 94 -8.06 -4.83 11.18
CA TYR A 94 -6.67 -4.56 11.53
C TYR A 94 -5.71 -5.55 10.86
N ASN A 95 -4.45 -5.16 10.65
CA ASN A 95 -3.39 -6.05 10.16
C ASN A 95 -3.30 -7.36 10.97
N SER A 96 -3.45 -7.28 12.30
CA SER A 96 -3.52 -8.45 13.20
C SER A 96 -4.66 -9.41 12.84
N GLU A 97 -5.83 -8.89 12.47
CA GLU A 97 -6.98 -9.69 12.05
C GLU A 97 -6.76 -10.28 10.65
N ARG A 98 -6.24 -9.48 9.70
CA ARG A 98 -5.88 -9.94 8.35
C ARG A 98 -4.92 -11.14 8.41
N LEU A 99 -3.92 -11.07 9.28
CA LEU A 99 -2.98 -12.15 9.56
C LEU A 99 -3.68 -13.38 10.18
N ASN A 100 -4.40 -13.18 11.30
CA ASN A 100 -5.08 -14.28 12.01
C ASN A 100 -6.13 -15.00 11.14
N ASN A 101 -6.88 -14.27 10.31
CA ASN A 101 -7.91 -14.81 9.39
C ASN A 101 -7.30 -15.53 8.16
N ARG A 102 -5.97 -15.52 8.02
CA ARG A 102 -5.21 -16.34 7.08
C ARG A 102 -4.35 -17.39 7.79
N GLY A 103 -4.55 -17.59 9.10
CA GLY A 103 -3.80 -18.55 9.91
C GLY A 103 -2.36 -18.12 10.22
N VAL A 104 -2.00 -16.86 9.93
CA VAL A 104 -0.67 -16.33 10.19
C VAL A 104 -0.64 -15.73 11.59
N TYR A 105 0.02 -16.45 12.51
CA TYR A 105 0.18 -16.03 13.90
C TYR A 105 1.62 -15.61 14.17
N TYR A 106 1.79 -14.67 15.08
CA TYR A 106 3.08 -14.07 15.44
C TYR A 106 3.18 -13.90 16.96
N PHE A 107 4.33 -13.41 17.43
CA PHE A 107 4.55 -13.12 18.85
C PHE A 107 3.88 -11.79 19.26
N SER A 108 4.39 -11.11 20.29
CA SER A 108 3.90 -9.85 20.84
C SER A 108 3.78 -8.66 19.89
N LYS A 109 4.20 -8.78 18.61
CA LYS A 109 4.41 -7.63 17.72
C LYS A 109 4.22 -7.96 16.24
N SER A 110 3.37 -7.19 15.58
CA SER A 110 3.28 -7.03 14.13
C SER A 110 3.37 -5.54 13.78
N GLY A 111 3.76 -5.24 12.54
CA GLY A 111 3.77 -3.89 11.99
C GLY A 111 3.29 -3.89 10.55
N GLU A 112 2.91 -2.72 10.06
CA GLU A 112 2.52 -2.52 8.67
C GLU A 112 3.02 -1.16 8.18
N ASN A 113 3.57 -1.13 6.97
CA ASN A 113 3.75 0.08 6.19
C ASN A 113 2.92 -0.04 4.91
N ILE A 114 2.28 1.05 4.51
CA ILE A 114 1.58 1.14 3.21
C ILE A 114 2.15 2.31 2.42
N ALA A 115 2.15 2.20 1.10
CA ALA A 115 2.52 3.26 0.18
C ALA A 115 1.63 3.23 -1.06
N LEU A 116 1.41 4.42 -1.61
CA LEU A 116 0.81 4.64 -2.92
C LEU A 116 1.78 5.47 -3.74
N ILE A 117 2.23 4.94 -4.86
CA ILE A 117 3.28 5.49 -5.71
C ILE A 117 2.70 5.62 -7.13
N PRO A 118 2.67 6.80 -7.75
CA PRO A 118 2.36 6.92 -9.18
C PRO A 118 3.35 6.08 -9.99
N GLU A 119 2.89 5.35 -11.01
CA GLU A 119 3.73 4.49 -11.87
C GLU A 119 4.27 5.23 -13.10
N ALA A 120 3.83 6.47 -13.33
CA ALA A 120 4.26 7.29 -14.45
C ALA A 120 4.26 8.78 -14.10
N ARG A 121 5.01 9.56 -14.88
CA ARG A 121 4.79 11.00 -15.07
C ARG A 121 4.14 11.20 -16.43
N TYR A 122 3.11 12.03 -16.51
CA TYR A 122 2.46 12.38 -17.78
C TYR A 122 2.47 13.88 -18.00
N LYS A 123 2.50 14.31 -19.27
CA LYS A 123 2.36 15.71 -19.67
C LYS A 123 0.97 15.93 -20.25
N VAL A 124 0.31 17.00 -19.78
CA VAL A 124 -0.98 17.45 -20.28
C VAL A 124 -0.78 18.69 -21.16
N SER A 125 -1.45 18.72 -22.32
CA SER A 125 -1.60 19.95 -23.10
C SER A 125 -3.00 20.54 -22.92
N PHE A 126 -3.09 21.86 -22.79
CA PHE A 126 -4.36 22.58 -22.67
C PHE A 126 -4.61 23.43 -23.92
N ILE A 127 -5.88 23.58 -24.30
CA ILE A 127 -6.28 24.61 -25.27
C ILE A 127 -6.35 26.00 -24.61
N ALA A 128 -6.47 27.06 -25.40
CA ALA A 128 -6.69 28.40 -24.85
C ALA A 128 -8.02 28.44 -24.08
N ASN A 129 -7.98 28.95 -22.84
CA ASN A 129 -9.11 28.98 -21.89
C ASN A 129 -9.69 27.59 -21.53
N ASP A 130 -8.87 26.54 -21.56
CA ASP A 130 -9.29 25.20 -21.13
C ASP A 130 -9.73 25.18 -19.64
N PRO A 131 -11.00 24.84 -19.33
CA PRO A 131 -11.49 24.83 -17.96
C PRO A 131 -10.95 23.65 -17.12
N ALA A 132 -10.19 22.72 -17.70
CA ALA A 132 -9.48 21.68 -16.96
C ALA A 132 -8.14 22.16 -16.38
N LYS A 133 -7.54 23.23 -16.93
CA LYS A 133 -6.21 23.70 -16.51
C LYS A 133 -6.14 24.04 -15.02
N THR A 134 -7.05 24.88 -14.55
CA THR A 134 -7.13 25.29 -13.14
C THR A 134 -7.47 24.12 -12.20
N GLU A 135 -8.09 23.07 -12.73
CA GLU A 135 -8.41 21.87 -11.95
C GLU A 135 -7.16 20.99 -11.75
N VAL A 136 -6.39 20.77 -12.81
CA VAL A 136 -5.07 20.09 -12.74
C VAL A 136 -4.11 20.85 -11.81
N GLU A 137 -4.06 22.18 -11.92
CA GLU A 137 -3.19 23.03 -11.09
C GLU A 137 -3.54 22.98 -9.60
N ASN A 138 -4.82 22.78 -9.24
CA ASN A 138 -5.28 22.73 -7.85
C ASN A 138 -5.40 21.32 -7.27
N CYS A 139 -5.42 20.27 -8.11
CA CYS A 139 -5.70 18.89 -7.72
C CYS A 139 -4.84 18.41 -6.54
N GLY A 140 -3.52 18.59 -6.61
CA GLY A 140 -2.60 18.13 -5.55
C GLY A 140 -2.88 18.76 -4.17
N THR A 141 -3.24 20.04 -4.14
CA THR A 141 -3.62 20.74 -2.90
C THR A 141 -4.95 20.23 -2.35
N LEU A 142 -5.93 19.98 -3.23
CA LEU A 142 -7.24 19.43 -2.84
C LEU A 142 -7.09 18.03 -2.23
N VAL A 143 -6.36 17.13 -2.90
CA VAL A 143 -6.11 15.77 -2.42
C VAL A 143 -5.35 15.79 -1.09
N SER A 144 -4.26 16.56 -0.98
CA SER A 144 -3.49 16.68 0.27
C SER A 144 -4.35 17.17 1.45
N GLY A 145 -5.28 18.10 1.21
CA GLY A 145 -6.23 18.57 2.21
C GLY A 145 -7.27 17.51 2.60
N MET A 146 -7.72 16.71 1.64
CA MET A 146 -8.62 15.58 1.87
C MET A 146 -7.94 14.47 2.68
N ASP A 147 -6.73 14.07 2.32
CA ASP A 147 -5.94 13.06 3.03
C ASP A 147 -5.68 13.47 4.48
N SER A 148 -5.30 14.74 4.69
CA SER A 148 -5.08 15.30 6.03
C SER A 148 -6.36 15.26 6.87
N SER A 149 -7.50 15.65 6.29
CA SER A 149 -8.80 15.65 6.98
C SER A 149 -9.29 14.24 7.31
N PHE A 150 -9.12 13.30 6.37
CA PHE A 150 -9.47 11.89 6.57
C PHE A 150 -8.63 11.26 7.67
N LYS A 151 -7.32 11.50 7.67
CA LYS A 151 -6.41 10.99 8.71
C LYS A 151 -6.85 11.45 10.11
N THR A 152 -7.09 12.76 10.30
CA THR A 152 -7.56 13.28 11.59
C THR A 152 -8.87 12.63 12.01
N ALA A 153 -9.84 12.47 11.10
CA ALA A 153 -11.12 11.83 11.42
C ALA A 153 -10.96 10.35 11.85
N ILE A 154 -10.08 9.58 11.21
CA ILE A 154 -9.77 8.19 11.59
C ILE A 154 -9.04 8.10 12.94
N GLU A 155 -8.14 9.04 13.23
CA GLU A 155 -7.43 9.13 14.52
C GLU A 155 -8.35 9.54 15.68
N GLU A 156 -9.39 10.34 15.42
CA GLU A 156 -10.40 10.78 16.41
C GLU A 156 -11.58 9.81 16.61
N ALA A 157 -11.71 8.79 15.75
CA ALA A 157 -12.81 7.82 15.80
C ALA A 157 -12.76 6.93 17.05
N LYS A 158 -13.90 6.77 17.72
CA LYS A 158 -14.00 6.12 19.05
C LYS A 158 -14.05 4.60 19.00
N ASN A 159 -14.34 4.03 17.83
CA ASN A 159 -14.52 2.60 17.59
C ASN A 159 -14.49 2.28 16.08
N ASP A 160 -14.40 0.99 15.76
CA ASP A 160 -14.26 0.49 14.39
C ASP A 160 -15.47 0.82 13.50
N ALA A 161 -16.68 0.89 14.07
CA ALA A 161 -17.87 1.28 13.31
C ALA A 161 -17.86 2.77 12.93
N GLU A 162 -17.36 3.65 13.80
CA GLU A 162 -17.14 5.07 13.49
C GLU A 162 -16.07 5.23 12.39
N LYS A 163 -14.94 4.50 12.50
CA LYS A 163 -13.91 4.45 11.45
C LYS A 163 -14.45 3.97 10.10
N LEU A 164 -15.20 2.87 10.09
CA LEU A 164 -15.77 2.31 8.87
C LEU A 164 -16.74 3.30 8.19
N ASN A 165 -17.55 4.01 8.97
CA ASN A 165 -18.42 5.07 8.45
C ASN A 165 -17.63 6.24 7.84
N ILE A 166 -16.53 6.65 8.48
CA ILE A 166 -15.63 7.71 7.97
C ILE A 166 -14.97 7.28 6.66
N LEU A 167 -14.42 6.07 6.60
CA LEU A 167 -13.83 5.47 5.39
C LEU A 167 -14.86 5.41 4.25
N GLN A 168 -16.05 4.84 4.51
CA GLN A 168 -17.12 4.74 3.53
C GLN A 168 -17.56 6.13 3.02
N ALA A 169 -17.60 7.14 3.88
CA ALA A 169 -17.95 8.52 3.51
C ALA A 169 -16.87 9.18 2.64
N GLU A 170 -15.58 8.99 2.98
CA GLU A 170 -14.46 9.56 2.24
C GLU A 170 -14.30 8.90 0.85
N VAL A 171 -14.42 7.57 0.75
CA VAL A 171 -14.47 6.86 -0.54
C VAL A 171 -15.61 7.37 -1.42
N ASN A 172 -16.83 7.48 -0.87
CA ASN A 172 -17.99 8.02 -1.60
C ASN A 172 -17.80 9.49 -2.04
N LYS A 173 -17.07 10.29 -1.27
CA LYS A 173 -16.72 11.68 -1.61
C LYS A 173 -15.72 11.72 -2.76
N ARG A 174 -14.68 10.87 -2.75
CA ARG A 174 -13.68 10.75 -3.83
C ARG A 174 -14.31 10.31 -5.15
N ILE A 175 -15.18 9.29 -5.11
CA ILE A 175 -15.96 8.85 -6.28
C ILE A 175 -16.77 10.01 -6.88
N LYS A 176 -17.50 10.78 -6.06
CA LYS A 176 -18.32 11.92 -6.52
C LYS A 176 -17.49 13.05 -7.13
N LEU A 177 -16.27 13.27 -6.64
CA LEU A 177 -15.35 14.27 -7.20
C LEU A 177 -14.75 13.79 -8.53
N PHE A 178 -14.32 12.53 -8.60
CA PHE A 178 -13.79 11.94 -9.83
C PHE A 178 -14.83 11.89 -10.96
N GLN A 179 -16.10 11.61 -10.64
CA GLN A 179 -17.22 11.70 -11.60
C GLN A 179 -17.44 13.10 -12.21
N GLN A 180 -16.88 14.15 -11.59
CA GLN A 180 -16.93 15.53 -12.07
C GLN A 180 -15.62 15.95 -12.77
N ALA A 181 -14.57 15.12 -12.71
CA ALA A 181 -13.29 15.42 -13.32
C ALA A 181 -13.41 15.49 -14.85
N LYS A 182 -12.78 16.51 -15.43
CA LYS A 182 -12.73 16.73 -16.87
C LYS A 182 -11.67 15.82 -17.49
N THR A 183 -11.93 15.31 -18.69
CA THR A 183 -10.91 14.64 -19.50
C THR A 183 -9.85 15.64 -19.96
N VAL A 184 -8.57 15.29 -19.89
CA VAL A 184 -7.44 16.13 -20.31
C VAL A 184 -6.63 15.48 -21.43
N ASN A 185 -6.04 16.30 -22.31
CA ASN A 185 -5.23 15.77 -23.41
C ASN A 185 -3.82 15.42 -22.93
N VAL A 186 -3.59 14.13 -22.65
CA VAL A 186 -2.27 13.58 -22.31
C VAL A 186 -1.45 13.43 -23.59
N VAL A 187 -0.33 14.15 -23.67
CA VAL A 187 0.54 14.19 -24.87
C VAL A 187 1.82 13.37 -24.73
N ASP A 188 2.16 12.95 -23.51
CA ASP A 188 3.35 12.17 -23.21
C ASP A 188 3.13 11.41 -21.89
N VAL A 189 3.59 10.15 -21.83
CA VAL A 189 3.54 9.31 -20.63
C VAL A 189 4.90 8.62 -20.49
N SER A 190 5.61 8.94 -19.41
CA SER A 190 6.89 8.36 -19.03
C SER A 190 6.68 7.45 -17.82
N TRP A 191 6.55 6.15 -18.07
CA TRP A 191 6.48 5.13 -17.03
C TRP A 191 7.80 5.01 -16.27
N PHE A 192 7.71 4.71 -14.98
CA PHE A 192 8.86 4.50 -14.11
C PHE A 192 9.48 3.12 -14.31
N SER A 193 10.80 3.03 -14.07
CA SER A 193 11.47 1.74 -13.99
C SER A 193 11.16 1.04 -12.65
N THR A 194 11.46 -0.25 -12.55
CA THR A 194 11.47 -0.98 -11.27
C THR A 194 12.30 -0.23 -10.22
N ASP A 195 13.49 0.28 -10.59
CA ASP A 195 14.38 0.97 -9.66
C ASP A 195 13.81 2.31 -9.17
N ASP A 196 13.11 3.04 -10.04
CA ASP A 196 12.38 4.27 -9.67
C ASP A 196 11.25 3.97 -8.67
N LEU A 197 10.50 2.89 -8.87
CA LEU A 197 9.41 2.45 -7.99
C LEU A 197 9.93 1.97 -6.63
N VAL A 198 10.97 1.13 -6.63
CA VAL A 198 11.66 0.66 -5.41
C VAL A 198 12.23 1.85 -4.64
N GLY A 199 12.97 2.73 -5.31
CA GLY A 199 13.56 3.92 -4.72
C GLY A 199 12.50 4.86 -4.15
N SER A 200 11.42 5.12 -4.88
CA SER A 200 10.32 5.98 -4.40
C SER A 200 9.63 5.40 -3.16
N THR A 201 9.37 4.08 -3.15
CA THR A 201 8.73 3.37 -2.03
C THR A 201 9.59 3.44 -0.76
N VAL A 202 10.86 3.02 -0.84
CA VAL A 202 11.74 2.93 0.34
C VAL A 202 12.14 4.33 0.84
N ASN A 203 12.41 5.29 -0.05
CA ASN A 203 12.67 6.67 0.37
C ASN A 203 11.43 7.32 1.01
N GLY A 204 10.23 7.06 0.48
CA GLY A 204 8.97 7.53 1.06
C GLY A 204 8.76 7.00 2.48
N TRP A 205 9.01 5.71 2.70
CA TRP A 205 8.94 5.12 4.03
C TRP A 205 10.04 5.61 4.97
N MET A 206 11.28 5.74 4.53
CA MET A 206 12.37 6.23 5.40
C MET A 206 12.21 7.71 5.80
N ASN A 207 11.57 8.52 4.94
CA ASN A 207 11.25 9.92 5.26
C ASN A 207 10.01 10.08 6.17
N SER A 208 9.19 9.04 6.35
CA SER A 208 8.08 9.02 7.31
C SER A 208 8.53 8.45 8.65
N GLU A 209 8.31 9.17 9.75
CA GLU A 209 8.71 8.69 11.09
C GLU A 209 8.04 7.36 11.47
N GLY A 210 6.74 7.21 11.20
CA GLY A 210 6.00 5.98 11.50
C GLY A 210 6.52 4.78 10.71
N HIS A 211 6.74 4.95 9.41
CA HIS A 211 7.20 3.87 8.53
C HIS A 211 8.68 3.51 8.78
N ARG A 212 9.54 4.52 8.97
CA ARG A 212 10.95 4.35 9.37
C ARG A 212 11.09 3.65 10.72
N ARG A 213 10.20 3.95 11.69
CA ARG A 213 10.18 3.25 12.98
C ARG A 213 9.95 1.75 12.79
N ASN A 214 8.99 1.35 11.95
CA ASN A 214 8.77 -0.07 11.63
C ASN A 214 9.98 -0.70 10.92
N ILE A 215 10.54 -0.03 9.89
CA ILE A 215 11.70 -0.54 9.15
C ILE A 215 12.93 -0.73 10.06
N LEU A 216 13.18 0.19 10.98
CA LEU A 216 14.36 0.18 11.86
C LEU A 216 14.12 -0.51 13.22
N ASP A 217 12.97 -1.13 13.42
CA ASP A 217 12.63 -1.85 14.63
C ASP A 217 13.44 -3.15 14.76
N SER A 218 14.09 -3.37 15.90
CA SER A 218 14.92 -4.53 16.16
C SER A 218 14.14 -5.79 16.58
N ASP A 219 12.86 -5.66 16.95
CA ASP A 219 12.04 -6.81 17.36
C ASP A 219 11.50 -7.61 16.18
N TYR A 220 11.32 -6.98 15.01
CA TYR A 220 10.86 -7.68 13.82
C TYR A 220 11.96 -8.59 13.26
N THR A 221 11.59 -9.83 13.02
CA THR A 221 12.46 -10.89 12.49
C THR A 221 12.11 -11.25 11.05
N GLU A 222 10.84 -11.07 10.65
CA GLU A 222 10.35 -11.42 9.33
C GLU A 222 9.48 -10.33 8.73
N SER A 223 9.40 -10.32 7.41
CA SER A 223 8.50 -9.46 6.67
C SER A 223 8.10 -10.11 5.33
N GLY A 224 6.91 -9.78 4.88
CA GLY A 224 6.45 -10.03 3.52
C GLY A 224 5.93 -8.74 2.91
N LEU A 225 5.96 -8.69 1.58
CA LEU A 225 5.52 -7.52 0.82
C LEU A 225 4.50 -7.96 -0.23
N GLY A 226 3.45 -7.17 -0.39
CA GLY A 226 2.43 -7.32 -1.41
C GLY A 226 2.35 -6.07 -2.27
N ILE A 227 2.14 -6.23 -3.57
CA ILE A 227 1.92 -5.13 -4.51
C ILE A 227 0.66 -5.38 -5.35
N ALA A 228 -0.10 -4.31 -5.57
CA ALA A 228 -1.15 -4.24 -6.58
C ALA A 228 -1.02 -2.93 -7.37
N SER A 229 -1.29 -2.99 -8.68
CA SER A 229 -1.29 -1.83 -9.57
C SER A 229 -2.71 -1.55 -10.06
N ILE A 230 -3.11 -0.29 -10.07
CA ILE A 230 -4.39 0.18 -10.62
C ILE A 230 -4.24 1.57 -11.23
N ASN A 231 -4.79 1.78 -12.43
CA ASN A 231 -4.93 3.10 -13.06
C ASN A 231 -3.66 4.00 -13.11
N GLY A 232 -2.47 3.39 -13.13
CA GLY A 232 -1.19 4.11 -13.10
C GLY A 232 -0.66 4.43 -11.70
N TYR A 233 -1.14 3.71 -10.67
CA TYR A 233 -0.67 3.75 -9.29
C TYR A 233 -0.30 2.35 -8.81
N MET A 234 0.87 2.24 -8.17
CA MET A 234 1.32 1.08 -7.43
C MET A 234 0.96 1.28 -5.95
N ILE A 235 0.24 0.32 -5.37
CA ILE A 235 0.00 0.23 -3.93
C ILE A 235 0.86 -0.91 -3.39
N ALA A 236 1.69 -0.59 -2.40
CA ALA A 236 2.59 -1.53 -1.75
C ALA A 236 2.28 -1.62 -0.25
N THR A 237 2.03 -2.84 0.24
CA THR A 237 1.86 -3.14 1.65
C THR A 237 3.05 -3.98 2.12
N GLN A 238 3.77 -3.52 3.15
CA GLN A 238 4.78 -4.32 3.85
C GLN A 238 4.26 -4.69 5.23
N VAL A 239 4.19 -6.00 5.51
CA VAL A 239 3.85 -6.51 6.84
C VAL A 239 5.12 -7.01 7.52
N PHE A 240 5.26 -6.72 8.80
CA PHE A 240 6.35 -7.16 9.66
C PHE A 240 5.81 -7.99 10.81
N ILE A 241 6.55 -9.02 11.24
CA ILE A 241 6.25 -9.74 12.49
C ILE A 241 7.53 -10.00 13.29
N ARG A 242 7.36 -10.15 14.59
CA ARG A 242 8.27 -10.93 15.43
C ARG A 242 7.78 -12.37 15.44
N ARG A 243 8.53 -13.30 14.85
CA ARG A 243 8.19 -14.73 14.92
C ARG A 243 8.40 -15.20 16.36
N ALA A 244 7.38 -15.83 16.94
CA ALA A 244 7.48 -16.48 18.25
C ALA A 244 8.50 -17.61 18.19
N SER A 245 9.11 -17.98 19.32
CA SER A 245 10.43 -18.61 19.26
C SER A 245 10.52 -19.92 20.04
N CYS A 246 9.81 -19.98 21.16
CA CYS A 246 9.06 -21.14 21.59
C CYS A 246 7.97 -20.54 22.48
N GLY A 247 6.70 -20.82 22.19
CA GLY A 247 5.58 -20.27 22.95
C GLY A 247 5.69 -18.76 23.24
N PHE A 248 5.40 -18.42 24.48
CA PHE A 248 5.72 -17.16 25.15
C PHE A 248 6.54 -17.47 26.42
N GLU A 249 7.30 -16.52 26.97
CA GLU A 249 8.12 -16.74 28.18
C GLU A 249 7.27 -17.30 29.34
N THR A 250 7.75 -18.35 30.01
CA THR A 250 7.00 -19.17 31.01
C THR A 250 5.82 -19.98 30.48
N GLY A 251 5.46 -19.87 29.20
CA GLY A 251 4.46 -20.71 28.54
C GLY A 251 4.94 -22.15 28.28
N PRO A 252 4.02 -23.07 27.92
CA PRO A 252 4.37 -24.43 27.56
C PRO A 252 5.15 -24.45 26.24
N CYS A 253 6.12 -25.37 26.14
CA CYS A 253 6.88 -25.56 24.90
C CYS A 253 6.01 -25.97 23.72
N CYS A 254 6.47 -25.58 22.53
CA CYS A 254 5.90 -26.04 21.27
C CYS A 254 6.33 -27.48 20.98
N GLU A 255 5.48 -28.45 21.34
CA GLU A 255 5.74 -29.88 21.12
C GLU A 255 5.88 -30.24 19.63
N LYS A 256 5.24 -29.46 18.73
CA LYS A 256 5.41 -29.49 17.27
C LYS A 256 5.10 -28.11 16.67
N ILE A 257 5.59 -27.85 15.47
CA ILE A 257 5.22 -26.66 14.68
C ILE A 257 3.69 -26.65 14.51
N GLY A 258 3.06 -25.51 14.78
CA GLY A 258 1.60 -25.35 14.72
C GLY A 258 0.81 -26.09 15.83
N TYR A 259 1.44 -26.57 16.91
CA TYR A 259 0.71 -27.18 18.04
C TYR A 259 -0.20 -26.17 18.75
N TYR A 260 0.34 -24.98 18.99
CA TYR A 260 -0.43 -23.79 19.33
C TYR A 260 -0.32 -22.78 18.18
N PRO A 261 -1.28 -21.85 18.03
CA PRO A 261 -1.22 -20.82 16.98
C PRO A 261 0.12 -20.07 16.96
N TYR A 262 0.59 -19.68 18.15
CA TYR A 262 1.84 -18.94 18.37
C TYR A 262 3.12 -19.82 18.34
N CYS A 263 3.09 -21.05 17.84
CA CYS A 263 4.24 -21.97 17.94
C CYS A 263 5.21 -21.94 16.76
N PHE A 264 6.26 -21.13 16.91
CA PHE A 264 7.37 -21.01 15.98
C PHE A 264 8.75 -20.92 16.70
N THR A 265 9.85 -20.78 15.95
CA THR A 265 11.27 -20.82 16.38
C THR A 265 11.98 -19.44 16.33
N PRO A 266 13.10 -19.17 17.07
CA PRO A 266 13.94 -20.07 17.88
C PRO A 266 14.32 -19.53 19.31
N LEU A 267 13.66 -20.01 20.36
CA LEU A 267 14.04 -19.89 21.79
C LEU A 267 14.14 -21.31 22.38
N THR A 268 14.52 -21.44 23.64
CA THR A 268 14.89 -22.74 24.21
C THR A 268 13.80 -23.35 25.09
N CYS A 269 13.38 -24.56 24.71
CA CYS A 269 12.55 -25.37 25.60
C CYS A 269 13.42 -25.91 26.75
N GLN A 270 13.20 -25.42 27.96
CA GLN A 270 13.85 -25.92 29.17
C GLN A 270 12.76 -26.34 30.17
N ASP A 271 12.81 -27.59 30.65
CA ASP A 271 11.83 -28.14 31.59
C ASP A 271 10.37 -27.99 31.12
N ARG A 272 10.13 -28.29 29.83
CA ARG A 272 8.84 -28.13 29.11
C ARG A 272 8.27 -26.70 29.10
N THR A 273 9.09 -25.73 29.51
CA THR A 273 8.75 -24.33 29.62
C THR A 273 9.61 -23.52 28.66
N CYS A 274 9.03 -22.50 28.04
CA CYS A 274 9.74 -21.59 27.16
C CYS A 274 10.65 -20.64 27.96
N ARG A 275 11.95 -20.68 27.64
CA ARG A 275 13.03 -19.85 28.21
C ARG A 275 13.85 -19.21 27.10
#